data_AF-A0A2V7B5A9-F1
#
_entry.id   AF-A0A2V7B5A9-F1
#
_cell.length_a   1.000
_cell.length_b   1.000
_cell.length_c   1.000
_cell.angle_alpha   90.00
_cell.angle_beta   90.00
_cell.angle_gamma   90.00
#
_symmetry.space_group_name_H-M   'P 1'
#
loop_
_entity.id
_entity.type
_entity.pdbx_description
1 polymer ?
#
loop_
_entity_poly.entity_id
_entity_poly.type
_entity_poly.pdbx_seq_one_letter_code
_entity_poly.pdbx_strand_id
1 'polypeptide(L)'
;MVTMVALAGGWSAASGMDDRPVIDPGVRAVVSGGTLRVLVELRVPRGDPVALGNVQDEVLHLLAGTGGRLARRYATVPLLALEIDAAALARLEEMTALVIRVRADDISPPYEGLAPPR
;
A
#
# COMPACT_ATOMS: atom_id res chain seq x y z
N MET A 1 34.24 -48.11 8.61
CA MET A 1 33.26 -47.57 9.58
C MET A 1 32.90 -46.18 9.09
N VAL A 2 31.74 -46.04 8.44
CA VAL A 2 31.36 -44.83 7.69
C VAL A 2 30.64 -43.87 8.62
N THR A 3 31.13 -42.64 8.71
CA THR A 3 30.54 -41.50 9.42
C THR A 3 29.38 -40.93 8.61
N MET A 4 28.22 -40.72 9.25
CA MET A 4 27.13 -39.93 8.68
C MET A 4 26.65 -38.94 9.75
N VAL A 5 27.09 -37.68 9.60
CA VAL A 5 26.58 -36.54 10.35
C VAL A 5 25.35 -36.04 9.60
N ALA A 6 24.18 -36.13 10.23
CA ALA A 6 22.95 -35.53 9.72
C ALA A 6 22.88 -34.07 10.17
N LEU A 7 23.20 -33.15 9.26
CA LEU A 7 22.85 -31.74 9.35
C LEU A 7 21.40 -31.57 8.91
N ALA A 8 20.45 -31.63 9.85
CA ALA A 8 19.05 -31.33 9.58
C ALA A 8 18.74 -29.86 9.94
N GLY A 9 18.84 -29.01 8.92
CA GLY A 9 17.93 -27.89 8.64
C GLY A 9 17.62 -26.88 9.75
N GLY A 10 18.51 -25.91 9.95
CA GLY A 10 18.10 -24.58 10.40
C GLY A 10 18.05 -23.63 9.21
N TRP A 11 16.85 -23.25 8.75
CA TRP A 11 16.52 -22.14 7.84
C TRP A 11 14.97 -22.05 7.82
N SER A 12 14.25 -20.94 7.98
CA SER A 12 14.55 -19.51 8.12
C SER A 12 13.31 -18.86 8.74
N ALA A 13 13.38 -18.36 9.98
CA ALA A 13 12.38 -17.42 10.50
C ALA A 13 12.80 -15.99 10.09
N ALA A 14 12.71 -15.70 8.80
CA ALA A 14 12.98 -14.37 8.25
C ALA A 14 11.92 -14.04 7.20
N SER A 15 10.65 -13.94 7.60
CA SER A 15 9.58 -13.46 6.71
C SER A 15 8.62 -12.49 7.40
N GLY A 16 9.07 -11.78 8.43
CA GLY A 16 8.24 -10.81 9.16
C GLY A 16 8.79 -9.38 9.19
N MET A 17 10.01 -9.14 8.70
CA MET A 17 10.68 -7.85 8.89
C MET A 17 10.39 -6.81 7.80
N ASP A 18 9.81 -7.22 6.67
CA ASP A 18 9.59 -6.35 5.49
C ASP A 18 8.16 -6.41 4.94
N ASP A 19 7.17 -6.57 5.83
CA ASP A 19 5.74 -6.45 5.49
C ASP A 19 5.19 -5.04 5.76
N ARG A 20 6.09 -4.06 5.95
CA ARG A 20 5.71 -2.67 6.16
C ARG A 20 5.16 -2.06 4.87
N PRO A 21 4.14 -1.20 4.95
CA PRO A 21 3.65 -0.43 3.81
C PRO A 21 4.79 0.35 3.16
N VAL A 22 4.94 0.22 1.84
CA VAL A 22 5.87 1.03 1.06
C VAL A 22 5.28 2.42 0.89
N ILE A 23 5.98 3.45 1.34
CA ILE A 23 5.53 4.85 1.19
C ILE A 23 6.41 5.53 0.15
N ASP A 24 5.79 6.03 -0.92
CA ASP A 24 6.52 6.74 -1.97
C ASP A 24 7.13 8.04 -1.41
N PRO A 25 8.39 8.38 -1.73
CA PRO A 25 9.08 9.54 -1.16
C PRO A 25 8.34 10.87 -1.36
N GLY A 26 7.68 11.05 -2.50
CA GLY A 26 6.90 12.25 -2.81
C GLY A 26 5.71 12.46 -1.87
N VAL A 27 5.13 11.38 -1.33
CA VAL A 27 4.03 11.46 -0.37
C VAL A 27 4.52 12.10 0.93
N ARG A 28 5.64 11.62 1.48
CA ARG A 28 6.19 12.15 2.74
C ARG A 28 6.55 13.64 2.64
N ALA A 29 7.10 14.05 1.50
CA ALA A 29 7.52 15.44 1.27
C ALA A 29 6.33 16.42 1.31
N VAL A 30 5.21 16.06 0.68
CA VAL A 30 4.05 16.97 0.56
C VAL A 30 3.19 16.96 1.83
N VAL A 31 2.94 15.77 2.39
CA VAL A 31 2.03 15.59 3.54
C VAL A 31 2.57 16.29 4.81
N SER A 32 3.88 16.54 4.88
CA SER A 32 4.49 17.34 5.95
C SER A 32 4.02 18.81 5.97
N GLY A 33 3.45 19.31 4.87
CA GLY A 33 2.99 20.70 4.72
C GLY A 33 1.48 20.88 4.48
N GLY A 34 0.68 19.81 4.45
CA GLY A 34 -0.76 19.90 4.15
C GLY A 34 -1.40 18.55 3.83
N THR A 35 -2.47 18.56 3.03
CA THR A 35 -3.12 17.33 2.55
C THR A 35 -2.64 16.95 1.16
N LEU A 36 -2.59 15.64 0.89
CA LEU A 36 -2.27 15.08 -0.42
C LEU A 36 -3.29 14.00 -0.79
N ARG A 37 -3.65 13.94 -2.07
CA ARG A 37 -4.42 12.82 -2.62
C ARG A 37 -3.50 11.66 -2.98
N VAL A 38 -3.81 10.49 -2.44
CA VAL A 38 -3.02 9.27 -2.58
C VAL A 38 -3.86 8.10 -3.09
N LEU A 39 -3.19 7.17 -3.76
CA LEU A 39 -3.67 5.82 -4.00
C LEU A 39 -3.02 4.88 -2.99
N VAL A 40 -3.86 4.17 -2.24
CA VAL A 40 -3.48 3.15 -1.27
C VAL A 40 -3.74 1.78 -1.87
N GLU A 41 -2.69 0.97 -1.96
CA GLU A 41 -2.77 -0.42 -2.40
C GLU A 41 -3.01 -1.35 -1.22
N LEU A 42 -4.03 -2.19 -1.34
CA LEU A 42 -4.55 -3.02 -0.26
C LEU A 42 -4.12 -4.47 -0.40
N ARG A 43 -3.86 -5.10 0.75
CA ARG A 43 -3.56 -6.54 0.84
C ARG A 43 -4.85 -7.34 0.85
N VAL A 44 -5.32 -7.70 -0.34
CA VAL A 44 -6.55 -8.48 -0.54
C VAL A 44 -6.30 -9.64 -1.51
N PRO A 45 -6.82 -10.85 -1.23
CA PRO A 45 -6.84 -11.94 -2.21
C PRO A 45 -7.51 -11.51 -3.52
N ARG A 46 -6.90 -11.85 -4.66
CA ARG A 46 -7.46 -11.48 -5.97
C ARG A 46 -8.79 -12.18 -6.21
N GLY A 47 -9.74 -11.47 -6.80
CA GLY A 47 -11.02 -12.03 -7.23
C GLY A 47 -12.06 -12.19 -6.12
N ASP A 48 -11.81 -11.66 -4.92
CA ASP A 48 -12.77 -11.66 -3.81
C ASP A 48 -13.30 -10.23 -3.53
N PRO A 49 -14.45 -9.84 -4.12
CA PRO A 49 -15.02 -8.51 -3.94
C PRO A 49 -15.55 -8.28 -2.52
N VAL A 50 -15.91 -9.35 -1.79
CA VAL A 50 -16.39 -9.24 -0.40
C VAL A 50 -15.21 -8.95 0.52
N ALA A 51 -14.11 -9.69 0.38
CA ALA A 51 -12.88 -9.40 1.12
C ALA A 51 -12.34 -8.00 0.80
N LEU A 52 -12.42 -7.56 -0.46
CA LEU A 52 -12.04 -6.20 -0.84
C LEU A 52 -12.90 -5.16 -0.11
N GLY A 53 -14.22 -5.36 -0.10
CA GLY A 53 -15.14 -4.52 0.64
C GLY A 53 -14.73 -4.42 2.11
N ASN A 54 -14.59 -5.55 2.79
CA ASN A 54 -14.25 -5.60 4.21
C ASN A 54 -12.92 -4.91 4.54
N VAL A 55 -11.87 -5.15 3.76
CA VAL A 55 -10.56 -4.50 3.97
C VAL A 55 -10.64 -2.99 3.74
N GLN A 56 -11.40 -2.55 2.73
CA GLN A 56 -11.61 -1.13 2.48
C GLN A 56 -12.37 -0.44 3.63
N ASP A 57 -13.39 -1.09 4.19
CA ASP A 57 -14.14 -0.56 5.33
C ASP A 57 -13.29 -0.51 6.60
N GLU A 58 -12.48 -1.55 6.84
CA GLU A 58 -11.57 -1.60 7.98
C GLU A 58 -10.52 -0.47 7.92
N VAL A 59 -9.89 -0.24 6.76
CA VAL A 59 -8.95 0.88 6.59
C VAL A 59 -9.61 2.22 6.89
N LEU A 60 -10.82 2.45 6.39
CA LEU A 60 -11.56 3.69 6.64
C LEU A 60 -11.96 3.83 8.11
N HIS A 61 -12.33 2.73 8.76
CA HIS A 61 -12.62 2.70 10.20
C HIS A 61 -11.39 3.08 11.02
N LEU A 62 -10.23 2.49 10.73
CA LEU A 62 -8.98 2.76 11.45
C LEU A 62 -8.39 4.15 11.18
N LEU A 63 -8.79 4.79 10.08
CA LEU A 63 -8.47 6.19 9.77
C LEU A 63 -9.43 7.19 10.42
N ALA A 64 -10.56 6.76 10.98
CA ALA A 64 -11.48 7.65 11.64
C ALA A 64 -10.78 8.40 12.78
N GLY A 65 -11.01 9.71 12.87
CA GLY A 65 -10.33 10.58 13.84
C GLY A 65 -8.95 11.09 13.40
N THR A 66 -8.46 10.69 12.22
CA THR A 66 -7.32 11.34 11.53
C THR A 66 -7.82 12.38 10.50
N GLY A 67 -6.92 13.05 9.78
CA GLY A 67 -7.28 13.91 8.64
C GLY A 67 -7.59 13.16 7.34
N GLY A 68 -7.66 11.83 7.36
CA GLY A 68 -7.96 11.01 6.18
C GLY A 68 -9.41 11.14 5.70
N ARG A 69 -9.62 11.33 4.40
CA ARG A 69 -10.94 11.39 3.75
C ARG A 69 -10.99 10.50 2.52
N LEU A 70 -12.09 9.76 2.35
CA LEU A 70 -12.31 8.95 1.16
C LEU A 70 -12.58 9.84 -0.06
N ALA A 71 -11.73 9.74 -1.09
CA ALA A 71 -11.98 10.37 -2.38
C ALA A 71 -12.66 9.42 -3.37
N ARG A 72 -12.23 8.14 -3.40
CA ARG A 72 -12.86 7.12 -4.26
C ARG A 72 -12.58 5.71 -3.76
N ARG A 73 -13.61 4.87 -3.87
CA ARG A 73 -13.54 3.42 -3.68
C ARG A 73 -13.52 2.72 -5.03
N TYR A 74 -12.60 1.77 -5.21
CA TYR A 74 -12.54 0.95 -6.41
C TYR A 74 -13.15 -0.41 -6.13
N ALA A 75 -14.14 -0.80 -6.94
CA ALA A 75 -14.92 -2.02 -6.71
C ALA A 75 -14.25 -3.30 -7.22
N THR A 76 -13.30 -3.18 -8.16
CA THR A 76 -12.72 -4.33 -8.88
C THR A 76 -11.20 -4.43 -8.76
N VAL A 77 -10.55 -3.42 -8.18
CA VAL A 77 -9.11 -3.40 -7.93
C VAL A 77 -8.86 -3.06 -6.46
N PRO A 78 -7.81 -3.63 -5.84
CA PRO A 78 -7.54 -3.48 -4.41
C PRO A 78 -6.90 -2.12 -4.10
N LEU A 79 -7.63 -1.05 -4.41
CA LEU A 79 -7.20 0.33 -4.24
C LEU A 79 -8.23 1.14 -3.46
N LEU A 80 -7.74 2.12 -2.70
CA LEU A 80 -8.51 3.27 -2.20
C LEU A 80 -7.82 4.55 -2.64
N ALA A 81 -8.60 5.51 -3.11
CA ALA A 81 -8.14 6.88 -3.29
C ALA A 81 -8.57 7.70 -2.06
N LEU A 82 -7.60 8.28 -1.36
CA LEU A 82 -7.80 9.04 -0.13
C LEU A 82 -7.15 10.41 -0.26
N GLU A 83 -7.72 11.41 0.39
CA GLU A 83 -6.99 12.62 0.78
C GLU A 83 -6.47 12.41 2.21
N ILE A 84 -5.19 12.66 2.46
CA ILE A 84 -4.55 12.39 3.76
C ILE A 84 -3.66 13.54 4.22
N ASP A 85 -3.58 13.71 5.54
CA ASP A 85 -2.58 14.52 6.23
C ASP A 85 -1.50 13.62 6.89
N ALA A 86 -0.58 14.24 7.65
CA ALA A 86 0.53 13.52 8.27
C ALA A 86 0.07 12.49 9.31
N ALA A 87 -1.01 12.78 10.05
CA ALA A 87 -1.58 11.84 11.02
C ALA A 87 -2.19 10.62 10.33
N ALA A 88 -2.91 10.83 9.23
CA ALA A 88 -3.46 9.76 8.42
C ALA A 88 -2.36 8.91 7.75
N LEU A 89 -1.28 9.53 7.26
CA LEU A 89 -0.13 8.81 6.69
C LEU A 89 0.54 7.92 7.74
N ALA A 90 0.83 8.46 8.93
CA ALA A 90 1.41 7.69 10.03
C ALA A 90 0.51 6.49 10.40
N ARG A 91 -0.81 6.71 10.42
CA ARG A 91 -1.76 5.63 10.69
C ARG A 91 -1.77 4.55 9.61
N LEU A 92 -1.66 4.91 8.33
CA LEU A 92 -1.54 3.94 7.23
C LEU A 92 -0.25 3.12 7.33
N GLU A 93 0.87 3.72 7.74
CA GLU A 93 2.16 3.03 7.93
C GLU A 93 2.10 1.91 8.99
N GLU A 94 1.21 2.04 9.98
CA GLU A 94 0.98 1.02 11.00
C GLU A 94 0.12 -0.15 10.52
N MET A 95 -0.64 0.01 9.44
CA MET A 95 -1.59 -0.98 8.92
C MET A 95 -0.92 -2.06 8.05
N THR A 96 0.15 -2.69 8.55
CA THR A 96 0.97 -3.66 7.80
C THR A 96 0.19 -4.85 7.23
N ALA A 97 -0.87 -5.27 7.93
CA ALA A 97 -1.75 -6.36 7.49
C ALA A 97 -2.72 -5.98 6.36
N LEU A 98 -3.00 -4.68 6.17
CA LEU A 98 -4.03 -4.19 5.25
C LEU A 98 -3.46 -3.41 4.07
N VAL A 99 -2.33 -2.73 4.26
CA VAL A 99 -1.74 -1.80 3.29
C VAL A 99 -0.43 -2.35 2.76
N ILE A 100 -0.29 -2.35 1.43
CA ILE A 100 0.94 -2.73 0.73
C ILE A 100 1.74 -1.48 0.40
N ARG A 101 1.09 -0.45 -0.14
CA ARG A 101 1.77 0.75 -0.66
C ARG A 101 0.88 1.99 -0.59
N VAL A 102 1.51 3.15 -0.41
CA VAL A 102 0.89 4.47 -0.54
C VAL A 102 1.68 5.28 -1.56
N ARG A 103 1.00 5.76 -2.61
CA ARG A 103 1.58 6.60 -3.67
C ARG A 103 0.72 7.82 -3.94
N ALA A 104 1.30 8.88 -4.51
CA ALA A 104 0.53 10.03 -4.95
C ALA A 104 -0.48 9.65 -6.06
N ASP A 105 -1.66 10.26 -6.05
CA ASP A 105 -2.68 10.13 -7.11
C ASP A 105 -2.45 11.20 -8.19
N ASP A 106 -1.31 11.10 -8.88
CA ASP A 106 -0.89 12.07 -9.89
C ASP A 106 -1.51 11.80 -11.27
N ILE A 107 -1.76 12.87 -12.02
CA ILE A 107 -2.20 12.80 -13.40
C ILE A 107 -0.97 12.65 -14.29
N SER A 108 -0.90 11.55 -15.05
CA SER A 108 0.10 11.42 -16.12
C SER A 108 -0.32 12.22 -17.36
N PRO A 109 0.61 12.93 -18.03
CA PRO A 109 0.31 13.54 -19.32
C PRO A 109 -0.11 12.46 -20.33
N PRO A 110 -0.91 12.83 -21.36
CA PRO A 110 -1.22 11.91 -22.44
C PRO A 110 0.05 11.37 -23.08
N TYR A 111 0.01 10.11 -23.51
CA TYR A 111 1.10 9.54 -24.28
C TYR A 111 1.17 10.22 -25.66
N GLU A 112 2.10 11.16 -25.82
CA GLU A 112 2.53 11.68 -27.11
C GLU A 112 3.51 10.67 -27.71
N GLY A 113 3.03 9.79 -28.59
CA GLY A 113 3.85 8.72 -29.16
C GLY A 113 5.15 9.24 -29.78
N LEU A 114 6.25 8.50 -29.56
CA LEU A 114 7.52 8.70 -30.25
C LEU A 114 7.24 8.86 -31.76
N ALA A 115 7.46 10.07 -32.28
CA ALA A 115 7.45 10.29 -33.72
C ALA A 115 8.47 9.29 -34.33
N PRO A 116 8.09 8.51 -35.35
CA PRO A 116 9.01 7.54 -35.94
C PRO A 116 10.27 8.27 -36.43
N PRO A 117 11.48 7.69 -36.23
CA PRO A 117 12.68 8.24 -36.82
C PRO A 117 12.51 8.27 -38.34
N ARG A 118 12.78 9.43 -38.94
CA ARG A 118 12.77 9.62 -40.40
C ARG A 118 13.96 8.93 -41.05
#